data_AF-A0A950VNK6-F1
#
_entry.id   AF-A0A950VNK6-F1
#
_cell.length_a   1.000
_cell.length_b   1.000
_cell.length_c   1.000
_cell.angle_alpha   90.00
_cell.angle_beta   90.00
_cell.angle_gamma   90.00
#
_symmetry.space_group_name_H-M   'P 1'
#
loop_
_entity.id
_entity.type
_entity.pdbx_description
1 polymer ?
#
loop_
_entity_poly.entity_id
_entity_poly.type
_entity_poly.pdbx_seq_one_letter_code
_entity_poly.pdbx_strand_id
1 'polypeptide(L)'
;MAEGAERDVPEGAAVLPEIPPELGVHPLLLAVLHAVVFFDGSEEKIVDPAAAVEALEYMAGYLQRLEGRELQRMREDLECLTAYAREQGWPKPQVRFLQTFLADFGIGQQGVGNRE
;
A
#
# COMPACT_ATOMS: atom_id res chain seq x y z
N MET A 1 -16.55 -13.82 14.36
CA MET A 1 -17.56 -13.75 13.30
C MET A 1 -18.28 -12.42 13.44
N ALA A 2 -17.87 -11.43 12.66
CA ALA A 2 -18.70 -10.28 12.36
C ALA A 2 -19.13 -10.50 10.90
N GLU A 3 -20.39 -10.90 10.75
CA GLU A 3 -21.07 -10.97 9.46
C GLU A 3 -21.03 -9.61 8.77
N GLY A 4 -21.02 -9.64 7.44
CA GLY A 4 -20.78 -8.48 6.59
C GLY A 4 -21.67 -7.30 6.96
N ALA A 5 -21.06 -6.27 7.54
CA ALA A 5 -21.46 -4.93 7.16
C ALA A 5 -21.08 -4.82 5.68
N GLU A 6 -22.06 -4.89 4.78
CA GLU A 6 -21.95 -4.15 3.52
C GLU A 6 -21.63 -2.72 3.95
N ARG A 7 -20.34 -2.41 3.97
CA ARG A 7 -19.88 -1.06 4.27
C ARG A 7 -20.50 -0.24 3.16
N ASP A 8 -21.39 0.68 3.50
CA ASP A 8 -21.93 1.70 2.60
C ASP A 8 -20.79 2.63 2.17
N VAL A 9 -19.80 2.07 1.45
CA VAL A 9 -18.73 2.82 0.85
C VAL A 9 -19.31 3.43 -0.41
N PRO A 10 -19.20 4.75 -0.61
CA PRO A 10 -19.68 5.40 -1.81
C PRO A 10 -19.20 4.70 -3.08
N GLU A 11 -20.07 4.58 -4.08
CA GLU A 11 -19.67 4.09 -5.39
C GLU A 11 -18.51 4.93 -5.94
N GLY A 12 -17.47 4.26 -6.44
CA GLY A 12 -16.24 4.91 -6.92
C GLY A 12 -15.15 5.05 -5.86
N ALA A 13 -15.37 4.63 -4.62
CA ALA A 13 -14.31 4.52 -3.62
C ALA A 13 -13.50 3.24 -3.81
N ALA A 14 -12.18 3.36 -3.85
CA ALA A 14 -11.29 2.20 -3.87
C ALA A 14 -11.03 1.69 -2.46
N VAL A 15 -11.14 0.39 -2.28
CA VAL A 15 -10.86 -0.29 -1.01
C VAL A 15 -9.93 -1.47 -1.25
N LEU A 16 -8.92 -1.60 -0.39
CA LEU A 16 -8.17 -2.84 -0.30
C LEU A 16 -9.04 -3.88 0.44
N PRO A 17 -9.13 -5.13 -0.04
CA PRO A 17 -9.84 -6.18 0.69
C PRO A 17 -9.22 -6.41 2.07
N GLU A 18 -10.01 -6.96 2.98
CA GLU A 18 -9.53 -7.30 4.32
C GLU A 18 -8.45 -8.38 4.24
N ILE A 19 -7.33 -8.15 4.93
CA ILE A 19 -6.19 -9.07 4.95
C ILE A 19 -6.23 -9.88 6.25
N PRO A 20 -6.19 -11.22 6.17
CA PRO A 20 -6.28 -12.06 7.35
C PRO A 20 -5.10 -11.82 8.29
N PRO A 21 -5.32 -11.71 9.62
CA PRO A 21 -4.25 -11.49 10.59
C PRO A 21 -3.23 -12.63 10.63
N GLU A 22 -3.63 -13.85 10.21
CA GLU A 22 -2.76 -15.02 10.12
C GLU A 22 -1.64 -14.87 9.09
N LEU A 23 -1.75 -13.91 8.15
CA LEU A 23 -0.70 -13.60 7.18
C LEU A 23 0.52 -12.93 7.83
N GLY A 24 0.35 -12.33 9.03
CA GLY A 24 1.46 -11.77 9.80
C GLY A 24 2.08 -10.48 9.25
N VAL A 25 1.45 -9.86 8.25
CA VAL A 25 1.85 -8.56 7.69
C VAL A 25 1.67 -7.46 8.75
N HIS A 26 2.64 -6.55 8.86
CA HIS A 26 2.60 -5.51 9.88
C HIS A 26 1.36 -4.61 9.74
N PRO A 27 0.54 -4.40 10.81
CA PRO A 27 -0.71 -3.65 10.71
C PRO A 27 -0.55 -2.20 10.21
N LEU A 28 0.55 -1.52 10.56
CA LEU A 28 0.83 -0.18 10.03
C LEU A 28 1.06 -0.18 8.51
N LEU A 29 1.69 -1.21 7.97
CA LEU A 29 1.86 -1.33 6.52
C LEU A 29 0.50 -1.53 5.85
N LEU A 30 -0.35 -2.40 6.40
CA LEU A 30 -1.71 -2.61 5.88
C LEU A 30 -2.54 -1.32 5.89
N ALA A 31 -2.45 -0.54 6.97
CA ALA A 31 -3.13 0.75 7.06
C ALA A 31 -2.64 1.74 5.99
N VAL A 32 -1.32 1.83 5.78
CA VAL A 32 -0.72 2.68 4.75
C VAL A 32 -1.12 2.24 3.35
N LEU A 33 -1.07 0.94 3.05
CA LEU A 33 -1.49 0.40 1.75
C LEU A 33 -2.97 0.68 1.48
N HIS A 34 -3.82 0.51 2.49
CA HIS A 34 -5.24 0.83 2.37
C HIS A 34 -5.47 2.33 2.09
N ALA A 35 -4.74 3.21 2.77
CA ALA A 35 -4.81 4.64 2.53
C ALA A 35 -4.34 5.01 1.11
N VAL A 36 -3.23 4.44 0.64
CA VAL A 36 -2.72 4.68 -0.72
C VAL A 36 -3.74 4.24 -1.78
N VAL A 37 -4.30 3.03 -1.64
CA VAL A 37 -5.35 2.53 -2.55
C VAL A 37 -6.56 3.45 -2.54
N PHE A 38 -6.96 3.95 -1.38
CA PHE A 38 -8.08 4.88 -1.28
C PHE A 38 -7.79 6.22 -1.96
N PHE A 39 -6.62 6.83 -1.73
CA PHE A 39 -6.28 8.13 -2.31
C PHE A 39 -6.05 8.08 -3.82
N ASP A 40 -5.36 7.05 -4.33
CA ASP A 40 -4.99 6.95 -5.75
C ASP A 40 -6.04 6.22 -6.59
N GLY A 41 -6.83 5.33 -5.97
CA GLY A 41 -7.79 4.48 -6.67
C GLY A 41 -9.23 5.01 -6.68
N SER A 42 -9.56 5.98 -5.83
CA SER A 42 -10.93 6.51 -5.76
C SER A 42 -11.21 7.55 -6.84
N GLU A 43 -12.46 7.63 -7.28
CA GLU A 43 -12.92 8.64 -8.23
C GLU A 43 -12.84 10.07 -7.64
N GLU A 44 -12.69 11.08 -8.49
CA GLU A 44 -12.61 12.51 -8.12
C GLU A 44 -13.79 12.99 -7.26
N LYS A 45 -14.97 12.39 -7.43
CA LYS A 45 -16.16 12.70 -6.61
C LYS A 45 -16.02 12.24 -5.15
N ILE A 46 -15.06 11.36 -4.85
CA ILE A 46 -14.77 10.81 -3.52
C ILE A 46 -13.54 11.48 -2.92
N VAL A 47 -12.47 11.62 -3.71
CA VAL A 47 -11.20 12.22 -3.26
C VAL A 47 -10.78 13.26 -4.28
N ASP A 48 -10.51 14.49 -3.81
CA ASP A 48 -9.92 15.53 -4.66
C ASP A 48 -8.52 15.08 -5.13
N PRO A 49 -8.27 14.99 -6.46
CA PRO A 49 -7.03 14.43 -6.97
C PRO A 49 -5.79 15.24 -6.58
N ALA A 50 -5.89 16.57 -6.46
CA ALA A 50 -4.76 17.41 -6.08
C ALA A 50 -4.40 17.22 -4.60
N ALA A 51 -5.42 17.15 -3.73
CA ALA A 51 -5.22 16.84 -2.31
C ALA A 51 -4.68 15.42 -2.08
N ALA A 52 -5.14 14.44 -2.88
CA ALA A 52 -4.62 13.08 -2.86
C ALA A 52 -3.12 13.05 -3.17
N VAL A 53 -2.69 13.70 -4.26
CA VAL A 53 -1.28 13.75 -4.66
C VAL A 53 -0.42 14.35 -3.55
N GLU A 54 -0.79 15.51 -3.00
CA GLU A 54 -0.04 16.16 -1.91
C GLU A 54 0.09 15.23 -0.69
N ALA A 55 -1.00 14.55 -0.29
CA ALA A 55 -0.98 13.62 0.84
C ALA A 55 -0.09 12.40 0.57
N LEU A 56 -0.17 11.82 -0.63
CA LEU A 56 0.65 10.70 -1.06
C LEU A 56 2.14 11.07 -1.09
N GLU A 57 2.49 12.29 -1.51
CA GLU A 57 3.87 12.79 -1.51
C GLU A 57 4.46 12.87 -0.09
N TYR A 58 3.71 13.40 0.88
CA TYR A 58 4.16 13.38 2.28
C TYR A 58 4.30 11.96 2.83
N MET A 59 3.35 11.07 2.54
CA MET A 59 3.46 9.68 2.96
C MET A 59 4.69 9.00 2.35
N ALA A 60 4.96 9.22 1.06
CA ALA A 60 6.18 8.75 0.41
C ALA A 60 7.42 9.27 1.16
N GLY A 61 7.48 10.57 1.44
CA GLY A 61 8.59 11.20 2.15
C GLY A 61 8.80 10.70 3.58
N TYR A 62 7.76 10.23 4.26
CA TYR A 62 7.90 9.55 5.57
C TYR A 62 8.39 8.11 5.42
N LEU A 63 7.82 7.34 4.48
CA LEU A 63 8.22 5.95 4.24
C LEU A 63 9.66 5.83 3.71
N GLN A 64 10.13 6.83 2.95
CA GLN A 64 11.51 6.92 2.48
C GLN A 64 12.55 7.02 3.60
N ARG A 65 12.15 7.34 4.84
CA ARG A 65 13.02 7.38 6.02
C ARG A 65 13.24 6.02 6.66
N LEU A 66 12.53 4.98 6.19
CA LEU A 66 12.69 3.62 6.70
C LEU A 66 14.05 3.08 6.29
N GLU A 67 14.79 2.56 7.26
CA GLU A 67 16.11 1.98 7.07
C GLU A 67 16.27 0.68 7.88
N GLY A 68 17.37 -0.03 7.64
CA GLY A 68 17.76 -1.20 8.42
C GLY A 68 16.65 -2.26 8.54
N ARG A 69 16.33 -2.64 9.79
CA ARG A 69 15.38 -3.70 10.09
C ARG A 69 13.94 -3.35 9.70
N GLU A 70 13.54 -2.09 9.80
CA GLU A 70 12.18 -1.66 9.48
C GLU A 70 11.93 -1.71 7.97
N LEU A 71 12.88 -1.22 7.17
CA LEU A 71 12.83 -1.34 5.72
C LEU A 71 12.85 -2.81 5.27
N GLN A 72 13.70 -3.63 5.88
CA GLN A 72 13.76 -5.06 5.56
C GLN A 72 12.42 -5.75 5.87
N ARG A 73 11.82 -5.45 7.03
CA ARG A 73 10.52 -6.01 7.40
C ARG A 73 9.43 -5.61 6.41
N MET A 74 9.41 -4.36 5.97
CA MET A 74 8.44 -3.89 4.97
C MET A 74 8.56 -4.63 3.63
N ARG A 75 9.79 -4.97 3.20
CA ARG A 75 10.03 -5.77 1.98
C ARG A 75 9.45 -7.17 2.12
N GLU A 76 9.78 -7.86 3.21
CA GLU A 76 9.29 -9.22 3.50
C GLU A 76 7.76 -9.26 3.58
N ASP A 77 7.16 -8.26 4.23
CA ASP A 77 5.72 -8.14 4.35
C ASP A 77 5.03 -7.89 3.00
N LEU A 78 5.59 -7.04 2.14
CA LEU A 78 5.07 -6.81 0.77
C LEU A 78 5.21 -8.04 -0.11
N GLU A 79 6.30 -8.80 0.02
CA GLU A 79 6.50 -10.07 -0.69
C GLU A 79 5.45 -11.10 -0.25
N CYS A 80 5.23 -11.25 1.05
CA CYS A 80 4.21 -12.12 1.63
C CYS A 80 2.81 -11.75 1.12
N LEU A 81 2.46 -10.46 1.18
CA LEU A 81 1.17 -9.97 0.71
C LEU A 81 1.00 -10.15 -0.81
N THR A 82 2.05 -9.95 -1.60
CA THR A 82 2.03 -10.17 -3.04
C THR A 82 1.79 -11.64 -3.39
N ALA A 83 2.42 -12.57 -2.67
CA ALA A 83 2.22 -14.00 -2.86
C ALA A 83 0.76 -14.38 -2.55
N TYR A 84 0.26 -13.92 -1.40
CA TYR A 84 -1.15 -14.11 -1.00
C TYR A 84 -2.13 -13.56 -2.05
N ALA A 85 -1.95 -12.31 -2.50
CA ALA A 85 -2.82 -11.69 -3.49
C ALA A 85 -2.88 -12.48 -4.81
N ARG A 86 -1.75 -13.06 -5.24
CA ARG A 86 -1.70 -13.93 -6.43
C ARG A 86 -2.47 -15.23 -6.20
N GLU A 87 -2.31 -15.87 -5.04
CA GLU A 87 -3.01 -17.12 -4.70
C GLU A 87 -4.53 -16.92 -4.59
N GLN A 88 -4.96 -15.77 -4.06
CA GLN A 88 -6.37 -15.39 -3.99
C GLN A 88 -6.94 -14.89 -5.33
N GLY A 89 -6.14 -14.83 -6.39
CA GLY A 89 -6.61 -14.42 -7.73
C GLY A 89 -6.99 -12.94 -7.83
N TRP A 90 -6.31 -12.06 -7.07
CA TRP A 90 -6.59 -10.62 -7.13
C TRP A 90 -6.35 -10.04 -8.54
N PRO A 91 -7.02 -8.92 -8.88
CA PRO A 91 -6.78 -8.21 -10.13
C PRO A 91 -5.30 -7.89 -10.37
N LYS A 92 -4.85 -8.09 -11.62
CA LYS A 92 -3.45 -7.81 -12.04
C LYS A 92 -2.96 -6.41 -11.65
N PRO A 93 -3.76 -5.33 -11.75
CA PRO A 93 -3.32 -4.00 -11.32
C PRO A 93 -2.98 -3.94 -9.83
N GLN A 94 -3.78 -4.57 -8.96
CA GLN A 94 -3.54 -4.59 -7.52
C GLN A 94 -2.28 -5.40 -7.17
N VAL A 95 -2.09 -6.55 -7.82
CA VAL A 95 -0.89 -7.36 -7.66
C VAL A 95 0.37 -6.61 -8.13
N ARG A 96 0.24 -5.81 -9.20
CA ARG A 96 1.34 -4.98 -9.71
C ARG A 96 1.66 -3.83 -8.75
N PHE A 97 0.64 -3.16 -8.23
CA PHE A 97 0.79 -2.13 -7.20
C PHE A 97 1.65 -2.62 -6.02
N LEU A 98 1.37 -3.82 -5.47
CA LEU A 98 2.17 -4.37 -4.37
C LEU A 98 3.64 -4.62 -4.76
N GLN A 99 3.89 -5.04 -6.00
CA GLN A 99 5.25 -5.31 -6.50
C GLN A 99 6.05 -4.04 -6.74
N THR A 100 5.41 -2.98 -7.21
CA THR A 100 6.07 -1.73 -7.55
C THR A 100 6.03 -0.71 -6.43
N PHE A 101 5.26 -0.95 -5.36
CA PHE A 101 5.04 -0.03 -4.24
C PHE A 101 6.33 0.66 -3.75
N LEU A 102 7.38 -0.11 -3.44
CA LEU A 102 8.63 0.47 -2.95
C LEU A 102 9.31 1.35 -4.00
N ALA A 103 9.28 0.93 -5.27
CA ALA A 103 9.89 1.67 -6.36
C ALA A 103 9.12 2.96 -6.66
N ASP A 104 7.79 2.87 -6.75
CA ASP A 104 6.89 3.99 -7.07
C ASP A 104 6.96 5.08 -5.98
N PHE A 105 7.13 4.68 -4.71
CA PHE A 105 7.27 5.60 -3.59
C PHE A 105 8.73 5.95 -3.24
N GLY A 106 9.72 5.49 -4.02
CA GLY A 106 11.14 5.79 -3.78
C GLY A 106 11.75 5.18 -2.51
N ILE A 107 11.07 4.20 -1.90
CA ILE A 107 11.42 3.65 -0.58
C ILE A 107 12.65 2.74 -0.70
N GLY A 108 13.67 3.02 0.12
CA GLY A 108 14.89 2.22 0.17
C GLY A 108 15.81 2.39 -1.04
N GLN A 109 15.67 3.48 -1.80
CA GLN A 109 16.60 3.84 -2.88
C GLN A 109 17.84 4.62 -2.39
N GLN A 110 17.93 4.92 -1.10
CA GLN A 110 19.11 5.59 -0.52
C GLN A 110 20.28 4.58 -0.42
N GLY A 111 21.20 4.65 -1.40
CA GLY A 111 22.37 3.76 -1.46
C GLY A 111 23.13 3.71 -2.79
N VAL A 112 22.65 4.36 -3.86
CA VAL A 112 23.35 4.40 -5.18
C VAL A 112 23.90 5.80 -5.51
N GLY A 113 24.37 6.52 -4.50
CA GLY A 113 25.02 7.82 -4.66
C GLY A 113 26.21 7.94 -3.72
N ASN A 114 27.42 8.04 -4.28
CA ASN A 114 28.73 8.16 -3.63
C ASN A 114 29.26 6.93 -2.87
N ARG A 115 29.81 5.97 -3.62
CA ARG A 115 31.13 5.43 -3.28
C ARG A 115 32.09 5.71 -4.44
N GLU A 116 33.01 6.63 -4.15
CA GLU A 116 34.31 6.93 -4.80
C GLU A 116 34.30 7.54 -6.20
#